data_AF-A0A971ZGP6-F1
#
_entry.id   AF-A0A971ZGP6-F1
#
_cell.length_a   1.000
_cell.length_b   1.000
_cell.length_c   1.000
_cell.angle_alpha   90.00
_cell.angle_beta   90.00
_cell.angle_gamma   90.00
#
_symmetry.space_group_name_H-M   'P 1'
#
loop_
_entity.id
_entity.type
_entity.pdbx_description
1 polymer ?
#
loop_
_entity_poly.entity_id
_entity_poly.type
_entity_poly.pdbx_seq_one_letter_code
_entity_poly.pdbx_strand_id
1 'polypeptide(L)' 'MKTKAIILDDKAIQRAITRIAHEIIERNKGVKDVVLAGIKTRGVPFAERLARKIESIEGVKVPVIVLDITFYRD' A
#
# COMPACT_ATOMS: atom_id res chain seq x y z
N MET A 1 23.49 -2.67 -16.62
CA MET A 1 23.10 -1.37 -16.04
C MET A 1 23.74 -1.27 -14.66
N LYS A 2 24.53 -0.23 -14.35
CA LYS A 2 25.12 -0.04 -13.00
C LYS A 2 24.10 0.69 -12.12
N THR A 3 23.81 0.17 -10.92
CA THR A 3 22.89 0.81 -9.97
C THR A 3 23.46 2.17 -9.55
N LYS A 4 22.74 3.26 -9.83
CA LYS A 4 23.18 4.64 -9.52
C LYS A 4 23.19 4.92 -8.01
N ALA A 5 22.14 4.52 -7.32
CA ALA A 5 21.99 4.59 -5.87
C ALA A 5 20.80 3.73 -5.42
N ILE A 6 20.83 3.24 -4.18
CA ILE A 6 19.67 2.64 -3.52
C ILE A 6 18.99 3.75 -2.72
N ILE A 7 17.78 4.14 -3.11
CA ILE A 7 17.05 5.24 -2.46
C ILE A 7 16.32 4.75 -1.21
N LEU A 8 15.71 3.57 -1.27
CA LEU A 8 15.05 2.92 -0.15
C LEU A 8 15.57 1.49 -0.05
N ASP A 9 16.20 1.18 1.07
CA ASP A 9 16.50 -0.20 1.45
C ASP A 9 15.24 -0.91 1.99
N ASP A 10 15.34 -2.22 2.22
CA ASP A 10 14.21 -3.02 2.70
C ASP A 10 13.64 -2.51 4.02
N LYS A 11 14.50 -2.09 4.96
CA LYS A 11 14.06 -1.57 6.26
C LYS A 11 13.33 -0.23 6.09
N ALA A 12 13.79 0.64 5.19
CA ALA A 12 13.16 1.90 4.87
C ALA A 12 11.78 1.69 4.24
N ILE A 13 11.63 0.70 3.35
CA ILE A 13 10.33 0.33 2.79
C ILE A 13 9.37 -0.14 3.88
N GLN A 14 9.80 -1.02 4.79
CA GLN A 14 8.94 -1.50 5.87
C GLN A 14 8.49 -0.38 6.81
N ARG A 15 9.40 0.55 7.16
CA ARG A 15 9.06 1.75 7.94
C ARG A 15 8.05 2.64 7.21
N ALA A 16 8.24 2.86 5.92
CA ALA A 16 7.32 3.66 5.12
C ALA A 16 5.92 3.05 5.05
N ILE A 17 5.81 1.73 4.82
CA ILE A 17 4.52 1.01 4.80
C ILE A 17 3.83 1.13 6.17
N THR A 18 4.58 0.96 7.26
CA THR A 18 4.05 1.09 8.62
C THR A 18 3.48 2.50 8.87
N ARG A 19 4.23 3.54 8.48
CA ARG A 19 3.78 4.94 8.61
C ARG A 19 2.50 5.20 7.81
N ILE A 20 2.46 4.76 6.54
CA ILE A 20 1.29 4.93 5.68
C ILE A 20 0.07 4.20 6.27
N ALA A 21 0.25 3.01 6.83
CA ALA A 21 -0.84 2.27 7.47
C ALA A 21 -1.45 3.06 8.63
N HIS A 22 -0.63 3.59 9.55
CA HIS A 22 -1.11 4.42 10.65
C HIS A 22 -1.83 5.68 10.15
N GLU A 23 -1.27 6.38 9.16
CA GLU A 23 -1.90 7.57 8.59
C GLU A 23 -3.28 7.30 7.97
N ILE A 24 -3.45 6.15 7.30
CA ILE A 24 -4.76 5.73 6.76
C ILE A 24 -5.75 5.50 7.89
N ILE A 25 -5.35 4.76 8.93
CA ILE A 25 -6.22 4.44 10.07
C ILE A 25 -6.65 5.72 10.79
N GLU A 26 -5.71 6.59 11.13
CA GLU A 26 -5.96 7.83 11.86
C GLU A 26 -6.87 8.77 11.07
N ARG A 27 -6.58 8.96 9.77
CA ARG A 27 -7.35 9.86 8.91
C ARG A 27 -8.79 9.41 8.71
N ASN A 28 -9.04 8.11 8.68
CA ASN A 28 -10.37 7.53 8.48
C ASN A 28 -11.08 7.15 9.79
N LYS A 29 -10.43 7.37 10.95
CA LYS A 29 -10.93 6.97 12.29
C LYS A 29 -11.26 5.48 12.37
N GLY A 30 -10.35 4.67 11.83
CA GLY A 30 -10.52 3.23 11.63
C GLY A 30 -10.58 2.86 10.14
N VAL A 31 -10.92 1.62 9.84
CA VAL A 31 -10.80 1.05 8.48
C VAL A 31 -12.07 0.36 7.96
N LYS A 32 -13.21 0.58 8.63
CA LYS A 32 -14.47 -0.07 8.32
C LYS A 32 -14.97 0.22 6.89
N ASP A 33 -14.85 1.46 6.45
CA ASP A 33 -15.35 1.95 5.15
C ASP A 33 -14.21 2.26 4.17
N VAL A 34 -13.08 1.56 4.31
CA VAL A 34 -11.88 1.76 3.48
C VAL A 34 -11.69 0.58 2.54
N VAL A 35 -11.31 0.88 1.29
CA VAL A 35 -10.83 -0.08 0.29
C VAL A 35 -9.51 0.41 -0.29
N LEU A 36 -8.58 -0.50 -0.59
CA LEU A 36 -7.34 -0.17 -1.28
C LEU A 36 -7.41 -0.59 -2.74
N ALA A 37 -7.13 0.33 -3.66
CA ALA A 37 -7.04 0.06 -5.09
C ALA A 37 -5.57 0.04 -5.53
N GLY A 38 -5.05 -1.14 -5.88
CA GLY A 38 -3.70 -1.31 -6.41
C GLY A 38 -3.67 -1.14 -7.92
N ILE A 39 -2.99 -0.11 -8.41
CA ILE A 39 -2.80 0.08 -9.86
C ILE A 39 -1.74 -0.90 -10.38
N LYS A 40 -2.03 -1.59 -11.48
CA LYS A 40 -1.04 -2.49 -12.10
C LYS A 40 0.23 -1.74 -12.53
N THR A 41 1.41 -2.35 -12.47
CA THR A 41 1.71 -3.72 -12.01
C THR A 41 2.17 -3.79 -10.55
N ARG A 42 3.03 -2.85 -10.11
CA ARG A 42 3.62 -2.86 -8.76
C ARG A 42 2.74 -2.25 -7.66
N GLY A 43 1.70 -1.49 -8.03
CA GLY A 43 0.74 -0.97 -7.05
C GLY A 43 -0.08 -2.06 -6.38
N VAL A 44 -0.36 -3.16 -7.08
CA VAL A 44 -1.07 -4.34 -6.54
C VAL A 44 -0.32 -4.98 -5.37
N PRO A 45 0.93 -5.48 -5.52
CA PRO A 45 1.65 -6.08 -4.40
C PRO A 45 1.96 -5.08 -3.28
N PHE A 46 2.05 -3.78 -3.58
CA PHE A 46 2.17 -2.74 -2.56
C PHE A 46 0.88 -2.60 -1.75
N ALA A 47 -0.28 -2.51 -2.40
CA ALA A 47 -1.59 -2.43 -1.75
C ALA A 47 -1.87 -3.65 -0.88
N GLU A 48 -1.51 -4.86 -1.33
CA GLU A 48 -1.60 -6.08 -0.52
C GLU A 48 -0.70 -6.05 0.72
N ARG A 49 0.54 -5.57 0.60
CA ARG A 49 1.45 -5.41 1.74
C ARG A 49 0.90 -4.41 2.74
N LEU A 50 0.32 -3.31 2.25
CA LEU A 50 -0.29 -2.28 3.07
C LEU A 50 -1.54 -2.81 3.78
N ALA A 51 -2.41 -3.55 3.09
CA ALA A 51 -3.59 -4.19 3.67
C ALA A 51 -3.20 -5.16 4.80
N ARG A 52 -2.20 -6.02 4.59
CA ARG A 52 -1.67 -6.89 5.66
C ARG A 52 -1.11 -6.11 6.83
N LYS A 53 -0.46 -4.97 6.58
CA LYS A 53 0.07 -4.14 7.65
C LYS A 53 -1.06 -3.49 8.46
N ILE A 54 -2.09 -2.99 7.80
CA ILE A 54 -3.29 -2.45 8.45
C ILE A 54 -4.00 -3.54 9.28
N GLU A 55 -4.19 -4.73 8.71
CA GLU A 55 -4.77 -5.89 9.42
C GLU A 55 -3.98 -6.25 10.68
N SER A 56 -2.64 -6.18 10.62
CA SER A 56 -1.80 -6.44 11.81
C SER A 56 -1.92 -5.38 12.93
N ILE A 57 -2.43 -4.18 12.61
CA ILE A 57 -2.59 -3.07 13.57
C ILE A 57 -4.02 -3.02 14.10
N GLU A 58 -5.02 -3.08 13.23
CA GLU A 58 -6.45 -2.92 13.56
C GLU A 58 -7.20 -4.24 13.72
N GLY A 59 -6.62 -5.37 13.32
CA GLY A 59 -7.29 -6.68 13.31
C GLY A 59 -8.37 -6.82 12.22
N VAL A 60 -8.57 -5.80 11.38
CA VAL A 60 -9.57 -5.79 10.31
C VAL A 60 -8.89 -5.89 8.95
N LYS A 61 -9.34 -6.85 8.15
CA LYS A 61 -8.85 -7.05 6.78
C LYS A 61 -9.49 -6.05 5.82
N VAL A 62 -8.67 -5.13 5.31
CA VAL A 62 -9.10 -4.17 4.27
C VAL A 62 -9.15 -4.85 2.90
N PRO A 63 -10.26 -4.75 2.15
CA PRO A 63 -10.34 -5.27 0.80
C PRO A 63 -9.32 -4.58 -0.14
N VAL A 64 -8.73 -5.37 -1.03
CA VAL A 64 -7.82 -4.88 -2.07
C VAL A 64 -8.42 -5.19 -3.43
N ILE A 65 -8.54 -4.16 -4.28
CA ILE A 65 -8.96 -4.30 -5.68
C ILE A 65 -7.80 -3.98 -6.62
N VAL A 66 -7.84 -4.57 -7.81
CA VAL A 66 -6.84 -4.32 -8.86
C VAL A 66 -7.43 -3.33 -9.86
N LEU A 67 -6.70 -2.26 -10.14
CA LEU A 67 -7.06 -1.28 -11.16
C LEU A 67 -6.11 -1.39 -12.35
N ASP A 68 -6.67 -1.74 -13.51
CA ASP A 68 -5.97 -1.73 -14.79
C ASP A 68 -6.29 -0.44 -15.54
N ILE A 69 -5.32 0.46 -15.63
CA ILE A 69 -5.48 1.77 -16.25
C ILE A 69 -5.00 1.81 -17.71
N THR A 70 -4.69 0.64 -18.30
CA THR A 70 -4.06 0.55 -19.63
C THR A 70 -4.86 1.30 -20.71
N PHE A 71 -6.19 1.24 -20.66
CA PHE A 71 -7.09 1.89 -21.63
C PHE A 71 -7.51 3.32 -21.24
N TYR A 72 -7.03 3.82 -20.11
CA TYR A 72 -7.41 5.13 -19.54
C TYR A 72 -6.21 6.06 -19.39
N ARG A 73 -5.11 5.73 -20.06
CA ARG A 73 -3.87 6.49 -20.03
C ARG A 73 -3.61 7.05 -21.44
N ASP A 74 -3.63 8.37 -21.56
CA ASP A 74 -3.07 9.10 -22.71
C ASP A 74 -1.53 9.09 -22.65
#